data_AF-A0A2K5MAW5-F1
#
_entry.id   AF-A0A2K5MAW5-F1
#
_cell.length_a   1.000
_cell.length_b   1.000
_cell.length_c   1.000
_cell.angle_alpha   90.00
_cell.angle_beta   90.00
_cell.angle_gamma   90.00
#
_symmetry.space_group_name_H-M   'P 1'
#
loop_
_entity.id
_entity.type
_entity.pdbx_description
1 polymer ?
#
loop_
_entity_poly.entity_id
_entity_poly.type
_entity_poly.pdbx_seq_one_letter_code
_entity_poly.pdbx_strand_id
1 'polypeptide(L)'
;MGPLSAPPCTLHITWKELLLTASFLVFWNPPTTAQVMIEAQPTKVSEGKDVLLLVRNLPQKVAAYVWYKGQIMDFHQFITAYTIDPERIIFGYAYSGRETLYSNASLLIRNVTKQDTGSYTVKIMNRMEETKGVTVHFTLYLETPKPYISSSKLNPREGTETVILSCDPDTQDVSYLWWINGQSLPISRPWQLSENNRILILYGVTKDIAGRYECEMKNPVSSSRSDPVTLNLIYGPQVPRIFSPFNFYLSGNTLELSCFVDSNPPAEYSWTINGKFLQSGQKLSIPQITTEHSGLYGCSARNSATGRERSTFRRITVVGPCHGDLAGSHSQ
;
A
#
# COMPACT_ATOMS: atom_id res chain seq x y z
N MET A 1 40.45 -69.88 49.63
CA MET A 1 41.51 -69.45 50.56
C MET A 1 41.88 -68.02 50.20
N GLY A 2 41.65 -67.05 51.09
CA GLY A 2 42.41 -65.79 51.06
C GLY A 2 43.73 -65.98 51.84
N PRO A 3 44.49 -64.92 52.17
CA PRO A 3 44.39 -63.52 51.71
C PRO A 3 45.77 -62.81 51.48
N LEU A 4 45.69 -61.51 51.14
CA LEU A 4 46.57 -60.36 51.51
C LEU A 4 48.00 -60.18 50.93
N SER A 5 48.25 -59.05 50.24
CA SER A 5 49.13 -57.96 50.71
C SER A 5 49.06 -56.70 49.80
N ALA A 6 49.28 -55.51 50.40
CA ALA A 6 49.08 -54.14 49.90
C ALA A 6 50.42 -53.50 49.36
N PRO A 7 50.63 -52.17 49.11
CA PRO A 7 49.75 -50.97 49.16
C PRO A 7 50.02 -49.98 47.96
N PRO A 8 49.90 -48.62 48.03
CA PRO A 8 49.04 -47.85 47.11
C PRO A 8 49.73 -46.72 46.31
N CYS A 9 49.06 -46.17 45.29
CA CYS A 9 49.32 -44.82 44.77
C CYS A 9 48.12 -44.36 43.94
N THR A 10 47.44 -43.29 44.36
CA THR A 10 47.25 -42.08 43.52
C THR A 10 46.62 -40.94 44.30
N LEU A 11 47.09 -39.74 43.97
CA LEU A 11 46.93 -38.47 44.65
C LEU A 11 45.52 -37.85 44.56
N HIS A 12 45.23 -37.12 45.64
CA HIS A 12 44.21 -36.09 45.87
C HIS A 12 43.91 -35.12 44.71
N ILE A 13 42.63 -34.75 44.56
CA ILE A 13 42.17 -33.34 44.55
C ILE A 13 40.87 -33.24 45.37
N THR A 14 40.80 -32.20 46.19
CA THR A 14 39.89 -31.92 47.31
C THR A 14 38.54 -31.32 46.90
N TRP A 15 37.43 -31.85 47.41
CA TRP A 15 36.13 -31.16 47.45
C TRP A 15 35.91 -30.60 48.86
N LYS A 16 35.80 -29.27 48.99
CA LYS A 16 35.44 -28.60 50.24
C LYS A 16 33.95 -28.28 50.18
N GLU A 17 33.22 -28.75 51.19
CA GLU A 17 31.80 -28.51 51.38
C GLU A 17 31.46 -27.02 51.39
N LEU A 18 30.43 -26.65 50.63
CA LEU A 18 29.82 -25.32 50.66
C LEU A 18 28.39 -25.48 51.17
N LEU A 19 28.17 -25.12 52.44
CA LEU A 19 26.85 -24.94 53.03
C LEU A 19 26.15 -23.77 52.34
N LEU A 20 25.03 -24.05 51.67
CA LEU A 20 24.24 -23.05 50.93
C LEU A 20 23.14 -22.51 51.85
N THR A 21 23.41 -21.39 52.53
CA THR A 21 22.36 -20.61 53.19
C THR A 21 21.56 -19.85 52.14
N ALA A 22 20.33 -20.27 51.89
CA ALA A 22 19.41 -19.56 51.00
C ALA A 22 18.90 -18.27 51.67
N SER A 23 19.38 -17.12 51.20
CA SER A 23 18.87 -15.81 51.59
C SER A 23 17.71 -15.43 50.68
N PHE A 24 16.48 -15.49 51.18
CA PHE A 24 15.28 -14.98 50.49
C PHE A 24 15.29 -13.44 50.55
N LEU A 25 15.92 -12.79 49.57
CA LEU A 25 15.67 -11.39 49.29
C LEU A 25 14.32 -11.30 48.55
N VAL A 26 13.24 -11.20 49.32
CA VAL A 26 11.97 -10.71 48.79
C VAL A 26 12.20 -9.25 48.44
N PHE A 27 12.48 -8.98 47.16
CA PHE A 27 12.36 -7.62 46.63
C PHE A 27 10.89 -7.21 46.76
N TRP A 28 10.61 -6.44 47.81
CA TRP A 28 9.42 -5.61 47.89
C TRP A 28 9.56 -4.51 46.84
N ASN A 29 9.25 -4.82 45.57
CA ASN A 29 8.89 -3.75 44.66
C ASN A 29 7.55 -3.21 45.16
N PRO A 30 7.47 -1.94 45.60
CA PRO A 30 6.17 -1.33 45.84
C PRO A 30 5.34 -1.46 44.56
N PRO A 31 4.02 -1.65 44.64
CA PRO A 31 3.18 -1.68 43.44
C PRO A 31 3.45 -0.40 42.65
N THR A 32 3.82 -0.54 41.38
CA THR A 32 3.98 0.60 40.47
C THR A 32 2.69 1.40 40.52
N THR A 33 2.72 2.59 41.11
CA THR A 33 1.55 3.48 41.14
C THR A 33 1.13 3.72 39.69
N ALA A 34 -0.06 3.24 39.31
CA ALA A 34 -0.54 3.40 37.96
C ALA A 34 -0.62 4.90 37.61
N GLN A 35 -0.02 5.28 36.49
CA GLN A 35 -0.03 6.66 36.01
C GLN A 35 -1.44 7.05 35.55
N VAL A 36 -1.80 8.32 35.71
CA VAL A 36 -3.07 8.87 35.22
C VAL A 36 -3.06 8.81 33.69
N MET A 37 -4.12 8.27 33.10
CA MET A 37 -4.26 8.11 31.65
C MET A 37 -5.60 8.67 31.17
N ILE A 38 -5.63 9.14 29.92
CA ILE A 38 -6.85 9.59 29.24
C ILE A 38 -7.07 8.69 28.03
N GLU A 39 -8.30 8.21 27.87
CA GLU A 39 -8.73 7.42 26.72
C GLU A 39 -10.02 8.01 26.13
N ALA A 40 -10.15 8.00 24.81
CA ALA A 40 -11.42 8.35 24.17
C ALA A 40 -12.37 7.15 24.15
N GLN A 41 -13.61 7.38 24.55
CA GLN A 41 -14.69 6.40 24.48
C GLN A 41 -15.89 6.98 23.71
N PRO A 42 -16.26 6.43 22.53
CA PRO A 42 -15.60 5.32 21.83
C PRO A 42 -14.20 5.70 21.31
N THR A 43 -13.36 4.69 21.02
CA THR A 43 -11.99 4.92 20.51
C THR A 43 -11.96 5.47 19.09
N LYS A 44 -13.00 5.17 18.30
CA LYS A 44 -13.23 5.72 16.97
C LYS A 44 -14.45 6.62 17.02
N VAL A 45 -14.24 7.89 16.69
CA VAL A 45 -15.26 8.92 16.79
C VAL A 45 -15.43 9.58 15.44
N SER A 46 -16.65 9.54 14.91
CA SER A 46 -17.02 10.26 13.72
C SER A 46 -17.56 11.65 14.07
N GLU A 47 -17.46 12.59 13.13
CA GLU A 47 -18.08 13.91 13.25
C GLU A 47 -19.59 13.80 13.52
N GLY A 48 -20.11 14.67 14.38
CA GLY A 48 -21.51 14.65 14.81
C GLY A 48 -21.82 13.72 15.99
N LYS A 49 -20.84 12.95 16.48
CA LYS A 49 -21.00 12.03 17.61
C LYS A 49 -20.48 12.62 18.92
N ASP A 50 -20.83 11.98 20.02
CA ASP A 50 -20.32 12.35 21.34
C ASP A 50 -19.05 11.55 21.65
N VAL A 51 -18.12 12.14 22.38
CA VAL A 51 -16.92 11.47 22.89
C VAL A 51 -16.73 11.74 24.37
N LEU A 52 -16.45 10.69 25.14
CA LEU A 52 -15.99 10.81 26.52
C LEU A 52 -14.47 10.67 26.57
N LEU A 53 -13.79 11.72 27.04
CA LEU A 53 -12.39 11.64 27.45
C LEU A 53 -12.37 11.08 28.87
N LEU A 54 -12.23 9.75 28.96
CA LEU A 54 -12.27 9.00 30.20
C LEU A 54 -10.91 9.09 30.90
N VAL A 55 -10.92 9.63 32.13
CA VAL A 55 -9.72 9.69 32.97
C VAL A 55 -9.66 8.45 33.85
N ARG A 56 -8.53 7.73 33.82
CA ARG A 56 -8.26 6.54 34.63
C ARG A 56 -7.13 6.79 35.62
N ASN A 57 -7.09 5.96 36.67
CA ASN A 57 -6.05 5.95 37.70
C ASN A 57 -5.88 7.30 38.42
N LEU A 58 -6.99 7.97 38.75
CA LEU A 58 -6.94 9.23 39.50
C LEU A 58 -6.19 9.06 40.83
N PRO A 59 -5.35 10.04 41.21
CA PRO A 59 -4.63 10.00 42.46
C PRO A 59 -5.59 10.11 43.65
N GLN A 60 -5.20 9.57 44.80
CA GLN A 60 -5.94 9.76 46.03
C GLN A 60 -5.78 11.21 46.53
N LYS A 61 -6.84 11.79 47.13
CA LYS A 61 -6.87 13.14 47.75
C LYS A 61 -6.81 14.32 46.77
N VAL A 62 -7.72 14.34 45.81
CA VAL A 62 -7.88 15.44 44.84
C VAL A 62 -8.73 16.59 45.43
N ALA A 63 -8.39 17.83 45.06
CA ALA A 63 -9.15 19.04 45.38
C ALA A 63 -10.02 19.49 44.20
N ALA A 64 -9.43 19.52 43.00
CA ALA A 64 -10.11 20.00 41.81
C ALA A 64 -9.53 19.38 40.52
N TYR A 65 -10.31 19.42 39.46
CA TYR A 65 -9.90 19.10 38.09
C TYR A 65 -10.10 20.32 37.21
N VAL A 66 -9.18 20.55 36.28
CA VAL A 66 -9.26 21.67 35.34
C VAL A 66 -8.91 21.18 33.95
N TRP A 67 -9.81 21.37 32.99
CA TRP A 67 -9.59 21.04 31.58
C TRP A 67 -9.28 22.28 30.76
N TYR A 68 -8.32 22.12 29.84
CA TYR A 68 -7.89 23.12 28.89
C TYR A 68 -7.91 22.54 27.46
N LYS A 69 -8.23 23.40 26.48
CA LYS A 69 -8.07 23.10 25.06
C LYS A 69 -6.64 23.44 24.65
N GLY A 70 -5.91 22.49 24.10
CA GLY A 70 -4.49 22.64 23.76
C GLY A 70 -3.52 22.24 24.89
N GLN A 71 -2.23 22.43 24.63
CA GLN A 71 -1.14 22.11 25.57
C GLN A 71 -0.80 23.27 26.51
N ILE A 72 -1.09 24.51 26.10
CA ILE A 72 -0.84 25.71 26.90
C ILE A 72 -2.01 25.90 27.86
N MET A 73 -1.72 25.94 29.16
CA MET A 73 -2.71 26.10 30.22
C MET A 73 -2.93 27.58 30.57
N ASP A 74 -3.41 28.35 29.62
CA ASP A 74 -3.79 29.76 29.84
C ASP A 74 -5.30 29.93 30.06
N PHE A 75 -5.69 31.16 30.38
CA PHE A 75 -7.07 31.52 30.66
C PHE A 75 -8.01 31.45 29.44
N HIS A 76 -7.50 31.69 28.22
CA HIS A 76 -8.29 31.59 27.00
C HIS A 76 -8.56 30.13 26.62
N GLN A 77 -7.65 29.22 26.97
CA GLN A 77 -7.78 27.79 26.73
C GLN A 77 -8.58 27.06 27.81
N PHE A 78 -8.91 27.71 28.92
CA PHE A 78 -9.66 27.10 30.03
C PHE A 78 -11.08 26.72 29.60
N ILE A 79 -11.40 25.42 29.65
CA ILE A 79 -12.72 24.88 29.28
C ILE A 79 -13.63 24.87 30.51
N THR A 80 -13.29 24.07 31.52
CA THR A 80 -14.12 23.91 32.72
C THR A 80 -13.33 23.30 33.86
N ALA A 81 -13.69 23.65 35.09
CA ALA A 81 -13.13 23.09 36.30
C ALA A 81 -14.23 22.51 37.20
N TYR A 82 -13.90 21.47 37.96
CA TYR A 82 -14.74 20.91 39.00
C TYR A 82 -13.98 20.91 40.32
N THR A 83 -14.53 21.58 41.34
CA THR A 83 -13.99 21.57 42.71
C THR A 83 -14.78 20.56 43.53
N ILE A 84 -14.10 19.62 44.20
CA ILE A 84 -14.76 18.53 44.94
C ILE A 84 -15.46 19.03 46.21
N ASP A 85 -14.97 20.10 46.83
CA ASP A 85 -15.58 20.69 48.02
C ASP A 85 -15.55 22.22 47.83
N PRO A 86 -16.69 22.89 47.55
CA PRO A 86 -18.08 22.48 47.81
C PRO A 86 -18.84 21.93 46.58
N GLU A 87 -18.26 21.03 45.78
CA GLU A 87 -18.88 20.46 44.55
C GLU A 87 -19.42 21.51 43.57
N ARG A 88 -18.51 22.25 42.91
CA ARG A 88 -18.87 23.29 41.94
C ARG A 88 -18.21 23.07 40.59
N ILE A 89 -18.97 23.34 39.54
CA ILE A 89 -18.46 23.44 38.17
C ILE A 89 -18.26 24.92 37.84
N ILE A 90 -17.09 25.24 37.31
CA ILE A 90 -16.71 26.56 36.83
C ILE A 90 -16.51 26.45 35.32
N PHE A 91 -17.12 27.35 34.55
CA PHE A 91 -16.97 27.40 33.11
C PHE A 91 -15.91 28.43 32.73
N GLY A 92 -15.08 28.07 31.75
CA GLY A 92 -14.02 28.91 31.23
C GLY A 92 -14.35 29.55 29.89
N TYR A 93 -13.36 30.25 29.34
CA TYR A 93 -13.51 30.99 28.07
C TYR A 93 -13.62 30.07 26.86
N ALA A 94 -12.99 28.90 26.92
CA ALA A 94 -13.07 27.90 25.86
C ALA A 94 -14.31 26.99 25.99
N TYR A 95 -15.18 27.21 26.99
CA TYR A 95 -16.42 26.44 27.14
C TYR A 95 -17.39 26.76 25.99
N SER A 96 -17.76 25.75 25.21
CA SER A 96 -18.67 25.92 24.08
C SER A 96 -20.13 25.59 24.42
N GLY A 97 -20.39 25.12 25.65
CA GLY A 97 -21.72 24.63 26.05
C GLY A 97 -21.97 23.16 25.70
N ARG A 98 -21.04 22.53 24.99
CA ARG A 98 -21.12 21.11 24.59
C ARG A 98 -20.36 20.18 25.52
N GLU A 99 -19.51 20.75 26.38
CA GLU A 99 -18.67 20.01 27.30
C GLU A 99 -19.42 19.71 28.61
N THR A 100 -19.21 18.53 29.20
CA THR A 100 -19.74 18.18 30.53
C THR A 100 -18.64 17.49 31.31
N LEU A 101 -18.21 18.13 32.40
CA LEU A 101 -17.19 17.60 33.30
C LEU A 101 -17.84 16.79 34.42
N TYR A 102 -17.39 15.55 34.60
CA TYR A 102 -17.85 14.65 35.65
C TYR A 102 -16.93 14.69 36.88
N SER A 103 -17.45 14.23 38.02
CA SER A 103 -16.73 14.16 39.31
C SER A 103 -15.52 13.21 39.30
N ASN A 104 -15.43 12.33 38.30
CA ASN A 104 -14.27 11.46 38.05
C ASN A 104 -13.25 12.09 37.07
N ALA A 105 -13.25 13.41 36.94
CA ALA A 105 -12.41 14.20 36.02
C ALA A 105 -12.65 13.95 34.51
N SER A 106 -13.57 13.06 34.13
CA SER A 106 -13.80 12.75 32.72
C SER A 106 -14.60 13.85 32.04
N LEU A 107 -14.28 14.14 30.79
CA LEU A 107 -14.90 15.21 30.01
C LEU A 107 -15.69 14.62 28.85
N LEU A 108 -17.01 14.80 28.85
CA LEU A 108 -17.85 14.52 27.69
C LEU A 108 -17.86 15.75 26.78
N ILE A 109 -17.68 15.54 25.48
CA ILE A 109 -17.86 16.55 24.45
C ILE A 109 -18.96 16.05 23.52
N ARG A 110 -20.07 16.79 23.44
CA ARG A 110 -21.21 16.43 22.59
C ARG A 110 -21.06 16.97 21.17
N ASN A 111 -21.56 16.21 20.19
CA ASN A 111 -21.63 16.63 18.80
C ASN A 111 -20.29 17.21 18.31
N VAL A 112 -19.26 16.37 18.31
CA VAL A 112 -17.89 16.75 17.94
C VAL A 112 -17.79 17.15 16.48
N THR A 113 -16.97 18.16 16.23
CA THR A 113 -16.67 18.69 14.89
C THR A 113 -15.17 18.59 14.63
N LYS A 114 -14.75 18.84 13.39
CA LYS A 114 -13.31 18.95 13.07
C LYS A 114 -12.57 20.02 13.89
N GLN A 115 -13.25 21.04 14.43
CA GLN A 115 -12.60 22.05 15.28
C GLN A 115 -12.32 21.57 16.71
N ASP A 116 -12.86 20.41 17.08
CA ASP A 116 -12.63 19.77 18.38
C ASP A 116 -11.44 18.80 18.34
N THR A 117 -10.85 18.53 17.18
CA THR A 117 -9.61 17.74 17.12
C THR A 117 -8.44 18.53 17.69
N GLY A 118 -7.42 17.79 18.12
CA GLY A 118 -6.18 18.36 18.64
C GLY A 118 -5.98 18.07 20.12
N SER A 119 -5.05 18.80 20.71
CA SER A 119 -4.62 18.51 22.09
C SER A 119 -5.61 19.03 23.12
N TYR A 120 -5.72 18.31 24.22
CA TYR A 120 -6.43 18.67 25.44
C TYR A 120 -5.53 18.39 26.63
N THR A 121 -5.67 19.18 27.68
CA THR A 121 -4.88 19.03 28.90
C THR A 121 -5.80 19.00 30.11
N VAL A 122 -5.63 18.02 30.98
CA VAL A 122 -6.26 17.99 32.30
C VAL A 122 -5.21 18.22 33.38
N LYS A 123 -5.47 19.18 34.26
CA LYS A 123 -4.71 19.38 35.49
C LYS A 123 -5.53 18.92 36.69
N ILE A 124 -4.96 18.00 37.44
CA ILE A 124 -5.53 17.41 38.66
C ILE A 124 -4.83 18.04 39.84
N MET A 125 -5.53 18.83 40.64
CA MET A 125 -4.96 19.56 41.78
C MET A 125 -5.11 18.74 43.06
N ASN A 126 -4.02 18.58 43.80
CA ASN A 126 -4.03 17.87 45.09
C ASN A 126 -4.53 18.81 46.21
N ARG A 127 -5.25 18.25 47.20
CA ARG A 127 -5.69 18.99 48.40
C ARG A 127 -4.56 19.54 49.26
N MET A 128 -3.42 18.85 49.32
CA MET A 128 -2.35 19.22 50.27
C MET A 128 -1.25 20.08 49.67
N GLU A 129 -1.01 19.98 48.35
CA GLU A 129 0.09 20.67 47.67
C GLU A 129 -0.34 21.04 46.25
N GLU A 130 -0.75 22.30 46.06
CA GLU A 130 -1.25 22.82 44.78
C GLU A 130 -0.19 22.74 43.65
N THR A 131 1.09 22.77 44.01
CA THR A 131 2.25 22.64 43.11
C THR A 131 2.57 21.21 42.70
N LYS A 132 2.03 20.18 43.38
CA LYS A 132 2.18 18.75 43.01
C LYS A 132 0.97 18.19 42.26
N GLY A 133 0.25 19.03 41.52
CA GLY A 133 -0.81 18.58 40.63
C GLY A 133 -0.28 17.69 39.51
N VAL A 134 -1.10 16.75 39.03
CA VAL A 134 -0.78 15.90 37.87
C VAL A 134 -1.35 16.56 36.62
N THR A 135 -0.51 16.73 35.59
CA THR A 135 -0.93 17.23 34.28
C THR A 135 -0.82 16.11 33.26
N VAL A 136 -1.89 15.88 32.51
CA VAL A 136 -1.94 14.85 31.45
C VAL A 136 -2.43 15.48 30.15
N HIS A 137 -1.77 15.14 29.05
CA HIS A 137 -2.12 15.57 27.71
C HIS A 137 -2.78 14.44 26.92
N PHE A 138 -3.76 14.78 26.10
CA PHE A 138 -4.44 13.85 25.20
C PHE A 138 -4.70 14.53 23.86
N THR A 139 -4.49 13.84 22.75
CA THR A 139 -4.81 14.36 21.42
C THR A 139 -6.02 13.64 20.88
N LEU A 140 -7.11 14.38 20.65
CA LEU A 140 -8.34 13.86 20.07
C LEU A 140 -8.24 13.85 18.55
N TYR A 141 -8.47 12.67 17.97
CA TYR A 141 -8.59 12.46 16.53
C TYR A 141 -10.00 11.98 16.19
N LEU A 142 -10.54 12.46 15.07
CA LEU A 142 -11.75 11.92 14.47
C LEU A 142 -11.41 10.89 13.38
N GLU A 143 -12.36 10.06 13.01
CA GLU A 143 -12.23 9.16 11.87
C GLU A 143 -12.03 9.96 10.57
N THR A 144 -11.02 9.55 9.80
CA THR A 144 -10.76 10.14 8.49
C THR A 144 -11.82 9.70 7.47
N PRO A 145 -12.26 10.56 6.54
CA PRO A 145 -13.16 10.14 5.47
C PRO A 145 -12.49 9.10 4.56
N LYS A 146 -13.27 8.42 3.71
CA LYS A 146 -12.69 7.54 2.69
C LYS A 146 -11.99 8.40 1.62
N PRO A 147 -10.69 8.22 1.33
CA PRO A 147 -10.03 8.99 0.30
C PRO A 147 -10.44 8.54 -1.11
N TYR A 148 -10.16 9.38 -2.11
CA TYR A 148 -10.28 9.06 -3.52
C TYR A 148 -9.05 9.59 -4.29
N ILE A 149 -8.78 9.01 -5.45
CA ILE A 149 -7.67 9.45 -6.30
C ILE A 149 -8.20 10.28 -7.47
N SER A 150 -7.68 11.49 -7.62
CA SER A 150 -7.82 12.26 -8.86
C SER A 150 -6.56 12.09 -9.72
N SER A 151 -6.72 11.99 -11.04
CA SER A 151 -5.62 11.73 -11.99
C SER A 151 -5.63 12.76 -13.11
N SER A 152 -4.45 13.28 -13.47
CA SER A 152 -4.31 14.15 -14.65
C SER A 152 -4.52 13.40 -15.96
N LYS A 153 -4.19 12.09 -16.01
CA LYS A 153 -4.30 11.26 -17.21
C LYS A 153 -4.31 9.78 -16.90
N LEU A 154 -5.38 9.09 -17.33
CA LEU A 154 -5.54 7.64 -17.13
C LEU A 154 -4.88 6.78 -18.22
N ASN A 155 -4.62 7.35 -19.40
CA ASN A 155 -4.06 6.63 -20.55
C ASN A 155 -2.75 7.29 -21.03
N PRO A 156 -1.65 7.21 -20.25
CA PRO A 156 -0.38 7.82 -20.63
C PRO A 156 0.30 7.05 -21.76
N ARG A 157 1.03 7.77 -22.63
CA ARG A 157 1.95 7.17 -23.61
C ARG A 157 3.26 6.73 -22.95
N GLU A 158 3.71 5.53 -23.30
CA GLU A 158 4.91 4.90 -22.73
C GLU A 158 6.16 5.77 -22.84
N GLY A 159 6.75 6.06 -21.67
CA GLY A 159 8.04 6.76 -21.53
C GLY A 159 8.03 8.25 -21.87
N THR A 160 6.89 8.85 -22.24
CA THR A 160 6.86 10.25 -22.70
C THR A 160 6.04 11.18 -21.82
N GLU A 161 4.97 10.69 -21.21
CA GLU A 161 4.00 11.53 -20.51
C GLU A 161 4.16 11.44 -18.99
N THR A 162 3.98 12.60 -18.33
CA THR A 162 3.94 12.71 -16.88
C THR A 162 2.49 12.59 -16.39
N VAL A 163 2.28 11.77 -15.36
CA VAL A 163 0.96 11.61 -14.71
C VAL A 163 1.06 12.13 -13.29
N ILE A 164 0.06 12.92 -12.88
CA ILE A 164 -0.07 13.44 -11.53
C ILE A 164 -1.31 12.77 -10.92
N LEU A 165 -1.10 12.09 -9.80
CA LEU A 165 -2.16 11.51 -8.98
C LEU A 165 -2.23 12.30 -7.67
N SER A 166 -3.43 12.68 -7.25
CA SER A 166 -3.68 13.33 -5.97
C SER A 166 -4.61 12.46 -5.14
N CYS A 167 -4.24 12.22 -3.88
CA CYS A 167 -5.10 11.58 -2.90
C CYS A 167 -5.91 12.66 -2.17
N ASP A 168 -7.22 12.58 -2.26
CA ASP A 168 -8.15 13.61 -1.78
C ASP A 168 -9.14 13.00 -0.76
N PRO A 169 -9.64 13.78 0.21
CA PRO A 169 -9.40 15.22 0.42
C PRO A 169 -8.10 15.52 1.18
N ASP A 170 -7.61 16.77 1.07
CA ASP A 170 -6.52 17.26 1.92
C ASP A 170 -6.99 17.40 3.37
N THR A 171 -6.55 16.48 4.22
CA THR A 171 -6.86 16.46 5.64
C THR A 171 -5.59 16.77 6.45
N GLN A 172 -5.72 17.60 7.49
CA GLN A 172 -4.64 17.89 8.43
C GLN A 172 -4.38 16.70 9.36
N ASP A 173 -3.15 16.58 9.87
CA ASP A 173 -2.74 15.55 10.84
C ASP A 173 -2.98 14.09 10.38
N VAL A 174 -2.93 13.85 9.07
CA VAL A 174 -2.96 12.51 8.48
C VAL A 174 -1.67 12.23 7.72
N SER A 175 -1.34 10.95 7.59
CA SER A 175 -0.29 10.47 6.70
C SER A 175 -0.91 9.81 5.46
N TYR A 176 -0.37 10.11 4.29
CA TYR A 176 -0.73 9.45 3.03
C TYR A 176 0.30 8.39 2.65
N LEU A 177 -0.20 7.25 2.15
CA LEU A 177 0.62 6.17 1.62
C LEU A 177 0.05 5.69 0.29
N TRP A 178 0.92 5.51 -0.70
CA TRP A 178 0.53 5.05 -2.03
C TRP A 178 0.83 3.57 -2.22
N TRP A 179 -0.09 2.92 -2.93
CA TRP A 179 -0.06 1.51 -3.25
C TRP A 179 -0.14 1.35 -4.77
N ILE A 180 0.77 0.54 -5.33
CA ILE A 180 0.79 0.13 -6.73
C ILE A 180 0.66 -1.39 -6.81
N ASN A 181 -0.35 -1.89 -7.51
CA ASN A 181 -0.64 -3.31 -7.67
C ASN A 181 -0.67 -4.07 -6.32
N GLY A 182 -1.17 -3.42 -5.27
CA GLY A 182 -1.28 -3.97 -3.92
C GLY A 182 -0.01 -3.91 -3.06
N GLN A 183 1.10 -3.35 -3.57
CA GLN A 183 2.36 -3.17 -2.84
C GLN A 183 2.63 -1.69 -2.57
N SER A 184 3.34 -1.37 -1.49
CA SER A 184 3.79 0.01 -1.23
C SER A 184 4.72 0.48 -2.35
N LEU A 185 4.67 1.77 -2.68
CA LEU A 185 5.56 2.34 -3.69
C LEU A 185 7.03 1.99 -3.41
N PRO A 186 7.81 1.58 -4.43
CA PRO A 186 9.24 1.35 -4.27
C PRO A 186 9.97 2.63 -3.84
N ILE A 187 11.16 2.48 -3.25
CA ILE A 187 11.94 3.60 -2.71
C ILE A 187 12.64 4.42 -3.80
N SER A 188 12.77 3.91 -5.04
CA SER A 188 13.36 4.67 -6.16
C SER A 188 12.89 4.24 -7.55
N ARG A 189 13.00 5.20 -8.49
CA ARG A 189 12.60 5.23 -9.93
C ARG A 189 11.20 5.78 -10.17
N PRO A 190 10.84 6.16 -11.42
CA PRO A 190 10.79 7.55 -11.88
C PRO A 190 9.56 8.33 -11.37
N TRP A 191 9.42 8.49 -10.06
CA TRP A 191 8.34 9.27 -9.46
C TRP A 191 8.83 10.17 -8.33
N GLN A 192 8.00 11.16 -7.99
CA GLN A 192 8.21 12.10 -6.91
C GLN A 192 6.93 12.20 -6.06
N LEU A 193 7.12 12.30 -4.75
CA LEU A 193 6.05 12.58 -3.79
C LEU A 193 6.13 14.05 -3.34
N SER A 194 4.99 14.67 -3.06
CA SER A 194 4.93 15.93 -2.30
C SER A 194 5.45 15.74 -0.87
N GLU A 195 5.76 16.83 -0.15
CA GLU A 195 6.26 16.76 1.23
C GLU A 195 5.34 15.95 2.18
N ASN A 196 4.02 16.03 1.98
CA ASN A 196 3.04 15.27 2.75
C ASN A 196 2.66 13.93 2.10
N ASN A 197 3.33 13.50 1.03
CA ASN A 197 3.03 12.31 0.23
C ASN A 197 1.62 12.26 -0.40
N ARG A 198 0.84 13.35 -0.33
CA ARG A 198 -0.52 13.41 -0.89
C ARG A 198 -0.53 13.36 -2.42
N ILE A 199 0.46 13.97 -3.06
CA ILE A 199 0.57 14.05 -4.52
C ILE A 199 1.69 13.12 -4.97
N LEU A 200 1.38 12.24 -5.92
CA LEU A 200 2.32 11.36 -6.61
C LEU A 200 2.48 11.80 -8.06
N ILE A 201 3.71 12.14 -8.44
CA ILE A 201 4.09 12.54 -9.80
C ILE A 201 4.87 11.39 -10.43
N LEU A 202 4.36 10.80 -11.50
CA LEU A 202 5.00 9.73 -12.26
C LEU A 202 5.59 10.31 -13.55
N TYR A 203 6.91 10.23 -13.70
CA TYR A 203 7.62 10.69 -14.91
C TYR A 203 7.79 9.55 -15.90
N GLY A 204 7.28 9.75 -17.12
CA GLY A 204 7.49 8.80 -18.22
C GLY A 204 7.00 7.40 -17.85
N VAL A 205 5.69 7.23 -17.73
CA VAL A 205 5.08 5.95 -17.30
C VAL A 205 5.54 4.79 -18.19
N THR A 206 6.03 3.72 -17.58
CA THR A 206 6.48 2.47 -18.22
C THR A 206 5.63 1.28 -17.77
N LYS A 207 5.82 0.11 -18.38
CA LYS A 207 5.03 -1.10 -18.08
C LYS A 207 5.12 -1.55 -16.61
N ASP A 208 6.24 -1.32 -15.95
CA ASP A 208 6.50 -1.69 -14.55
C ASP A 208 5.78 -0.79 -13.54
N ILE A 209 5.46 0.45 -13.92
CA ILE A 209 4.74 1.41 -13.07
C ILE A 209 3.33 1.70 -13.57
N ALA A 210 2.91 1.11 -14.68
CA ALA A 210 1.51 1.08 -15.05
C ALA A 210 0.73 0.10 -14.16
N GLY A 211 -0.60 0.26 -14.10
CA GLY A 211 -1.45 -0.64 -13.34
C GLY A 211 -2.32 0.08 -12.32
N ARG A 212 -2.68 -0.65 -11.26
CA ARG A 212 -3.70 -0.25 -10.28
C ARG A 212 -3.08 0.53 -9.13
N TYR A 213 -3.54 1.75 -8.93
CA TYR A 213 -3.14 2.66 -7.86
C TYR A 213 -4.24 2.80 -6.82
N GLU A 214 -3.85 2.76 -5.55
CA GLU A 214 -4.71 3.05 -4.39
C GLU A 214 -3.94 3.97 -3.45
N CYS A 215 -4.63 4.88 -2.78
CA CYS A 215 -4.04 5.71 -1.74
C CYS A 215 -4.68 5.37 -0.40
N GLU A 216 -3.86 5.33 0.63
CA GLU A 216 -4.25 5.11 2.01
C GLU A 216 -4.07 6.40 2.79
N MET A 217 -5.12 6.80 3.50
CA MET A 217 -5.10 7.92 4.44
C MET A 217 -5.22 7.35 5.86
N LYS A 218 -4.30 7.76 6.73
CA LYS A 218 -4.17 7.21 8.07
C LYS A 218 -3.96 8.28 9.12
N ASN A 219 -4.61 8.10 10.27
CA ASN A 219 -4.32 8.80 11.52
C ASN A 219 -4.23 7.77 12.67
N PRO A 220 -3.97 8.17 13.92
CA PRO A 220 -3.80 7.22 15.03
C PRO A 220 -5.02 6.33 15.33
N VAL A 221 -6.23 6.74 14.94
CA VAL A 221 -7.49 6.04 15.27
C VAL A 221 -8.15 5.35 14.06
N SER A 222 -7.77 5.73 12.84
CA SER A 222 -8.40 5.28 11.59
C SER A 222 -7.40 5.16 10.43
N SER A 223 -7.68 4.22 9.54
CA SER A 223 -6.95 4.01 8.28
C SER A 223 -7.95 3.59 7.22
N SER A 224 -7.95 4.24 6.07
CA SER A 224 -8.87 3.95 4.97
C SER A 224 -8.15 4.02 3.62
N ARG A 225 -8.51 3.11 2.71
CA ARG A 225 -7.99 3.08 1.33
C ARG A 225 -9.03 3.59 0.35
N SER A 226 -8.54 4.24 -0.70
CA SER A 226 -9.35 4.69 -1.82
C SER A 226 -9.87 3.52 -2.64
N ASP A 227 -10.89 3.80 -3.44
CA ASP A 227 -11.16 2.94 -4.60
C ASP A 227 -9.97 3.03 -5.59
N PRO A 228 -9.71 1.95 -6.33
CA PRO A 228 -8.57 1.87 -7.23
C PRO A 228 -8.72 2.74 -8.48
N VAL A 229 -7.62 3.33 -8.93
CA VAL A 229 -7.49 3.98 -10.23
C VAL A 229 -6.45 3.22 -11.06
N THR A 230 -6.80 2.80 -12.28
CA THR A 230 -5.89 2.05 -13.14
C THR A 230 -5.33 2.93 -14.24
N LEU A 231 -3.99 3.02 -14.31
CA LEU A 231 -3.28 3.64 -15.43
C LEU A 231 -3.12 2.63 -16.55
N ASN A 232 -3.80 2.88 -17.67
CA ASN A 232 -3.78 2.04 -18.85
C ASN A 232 -2.74 2.56 -19.87
N LEU A 233 -1.57 1.93 -19.87
CA LEU A 233 -0.42 2.39 -20.65
C LEU A 233 -0.61 2.21 -22.15
N ILE A 234 -0.45 3.28 -22.92
CA ILE A 234 -0.52 3.26 -24.38
C ILE A 234 0.89 3.06 -24.96
N TYR A 235 1.08 1.97 -25.70
CA TYR A 235 2.35 1.62 -26.33
C TYR A 235 2.17 0.98 -27.71
N GLY A 236 3.14 1.24 -28.59
CA GLY A 236 3.12 0.73 -29.96
C GLY A 236 3.45 -0.76 -30.06
N PRO A 237 3.32 -1.35 -31.24
CA PRO A 237 3.58 -2.78 -31.42
C PRO A 237 5.04 -3.08 -31.15
N GLN A 238 5.28 -4.12 -30.35
CA GLN A 238 6.57 -4.79 -30.25
C GLN A 238 6.93 -5.49 -31.58
N VAL A 239 7.99 -6.30 -31.61
CA VAL A 239 8.32 -7.07 -32.82
C VAL A 239 7.27 -8.16 -33.05
N PRO A 240 6.55 -8.15 -34.20
CA PRO A 240 5.54 -9.18 -34.49
C PRO A 240 6.18 -10.55 -34.68
N ARG A 241 5.39 -11.61 -34.48
CA ARG A 241 5.78 -13.00 -34.69
C ARG A 241 4.82 -13.67 -35.67
N ILE A 242 5.35 -14.25 -36.75
CA ILE A 242 4.59 -15.06 -37.71
C ILE A 242 4.63 -16.53 -37.28
N PHE A 243 3.48 -17.04 -36.87
CA PHE A 243 3.26 -18.47 -36.65
C PHE A 243 2.80 -19.14 -37.94
N SER A 244 3.40 -20.29 -38.22
CA SER A 244 3.09 -21.18 -39.34
C SER A 244 3.06 -22.60 -38.77
N PRO A 245 1.99 -23.37 -38.95
CA PRO A 245 1.89 -24.75 -38.46
C PRO A 245 2.91 -25.68 -39.15
N PHE A 246 3.34 -25.34 -40.36
CA PHE A 246 4.26 -26.15 -41.15
C PHE A 246 5.50 -25.36 -41.57
N ASN A 247 6.59 -26.09 -41.83
CA ASN A 247 7.83 -25.53 -42.37
C ASN A 247 7.80 -25.39 -43.90
N PHE A 248 7.05 -26.26 -44.56
CA PHE A 248 6.77 -26.24 -45.99
C PHE A 248 5.33 -26.68 -46.21
N TYR A 249 4.77 -26.33 -47.37
CA TYR A 249 3.41 -26.70 -47.74
C TYR A 249 3.42 -27.46 -49.06
N LEU A 250 2.46 -28.36 -49.25
CA LEU A 250 2.25 -29.05 -50.53
C LEU A 250 1.26 -28.26 -51.38
N SER A 251 1.48 -28.26 -52.70
CA SER A 251 0.53 -27.71 -53.65
C SER A 251 -0.86 -28.36 -53.49
N GLY A 252 -1.92 -27.56 -53.53
CA GLY A 252 -3.31 -27.98 -53.29
C GLY A 252 -3.77 -27.86 -51.83
N ASN A 253 -2.86 -27.68 -50.87
CA ASN A 253 -3.23 -27.47 -49.47
C ASN A 253 -3.68 -26.02 -49.19
N THR A 254 -4.24 -25.80 -48.00
CA THR A 254 -4.52 -24.46 -47.47
C THR A 254 -3.31 -23.95 -46.69
N LEU A 255 -2.78 -22.79 -47.08
CA LEU A 255 -1.79 -22.05 -46.30
C LEU A 255 -2.49 -21.29 -45.19
N GLU A 256 -2.09 -21.52 -43.95
CA GLU A 256 -2.57 -20.78 -42.79
C GLU A 256 -1.41 -20.18 -42.02
N LEU A 257 -1.36 -18.85 -41.94
CA LEU A 257 -0.40 -18.11 -41.12
C LEU A 257 -1.15 -17.23 -40.12
N SER A 258 -0.54 -16.98 -38.98
CA SER A 258 -1.05 -16.03 -37.99
C SER A 258 0.06 -15.13 -37.50
N CYS A 259 -0.30 -13.89 -37.21
CA CYS A 259 0.63 -12.89 -36.71
C CYS A 259 0.22 -12.44 -35.31
N PHE A 260 1.19 -12.31 -34.41
CA PHE A 260 0.95 -11.88 -33.04
C PHE A 260 1.93 -10.80 -32.65
N VAL A 261 1.43 -9.73 -32.03
CA VAL A 261 2.24 -8.65 -31.48
C VAL A 261 1.63 -8.14 -30.17
N ASP A 262 2.50 -7.77 -29.23
CA ASP A 262 2.10 -7.06 -28.02
C ASP A 262 2.00 -5.55 -28.32
N SER A 263 0.81 -4.98 -28.11
CA SER A 263 0.46 -3.59 -28.41
C SER A 263 -0.76 -3.16 -27.59
N ASN A 264 -0.80 -1.92 -27.09
CA ASN A 264 -1.98 -1.36 -26.45
C ASN A 264 -2.27 0.07 -26.94
N PRO A 265 -3.43 0.34 -27.57
CA PRO A 265 -4.50 -0.59 -27.93
C PRO A 265 -4.05 -1.70 -28.91
N PRO A 266 -4.88 -2.72 -29.17
CA PRO A 266 -4.58 -3.75 -30.15
C PRO A 266 -4.18 -3.17 -31.51
N ALA A 267 -3.17 -3.76 -32.15
CA ALA A 267 -2.67 -3.30 -33.45
C ALA A 267 -3.53 -3.83 -34.61
N GLU A 268 -3.55 -3.06 -35.70
CA GLU A 268 -4.09 -3.46 -37.01
C GLU A 268 -3.01 -4.18 -37.81
N TYR A 269 -3.38 -5.23 -38.56
CA TYR A 269 -2.43 -6.09 -39.26
C TYR A 269 -2.61 -6.03 -40.78
N SER A 270 -1.50 -6.14 -41.50
CA SER A 270 -1.47 -6.33 -42.96
C SER A 270 -0.43 -7.36 -43.38
N TRP A 271 -0.76 -8.13 -44.41
CA TRP A 271 0.08 -9.17 -44.99
C TRP A 271 0.59 -8.77 -46.36
N THR A 272 1.84 -9.13 -46.63
CA THR A 272 2.49 -8.95 -47.93
C THR A 272 3.17 -10.26 -48.35
N ILE A 273 3.27 -10.50 -49.65
CA ILE A 273 4.14 -11.53 -50.24
C ILE A 273 5.11 -10.85 -51.19
N ASN A 274 6.41 -11.05 -50.99
CA ASN A 274 7.47 -10.42 -51.79
C ASN A 274 7.27 -8.90 -51.95
N GLY A 275 6.81 -8.23 -50.89
CA GLY A 275 6.56 -6.78 -50.86
C GLY A 275 5.20 -6.32 -51.42
N LYS A 276 4.42 -7.20 -52.05
CA LYS A 276 3.07 -6.87 -52.55
C LYS A 276 2.02 -7.15 -51.48
N PHE A 277 1.11 -6.20 -51.27
CA PHE A 277 -0.03 -6.37 -50.35
C PHE A 277 -0.91 -7.56 -50.77
N LEU A 278 -1.27 -8.37 -49.79
CA LEU A 278 -2.20 -9.49 -49.93
C LEU A 278 -3.54 -9.16 -49.30
N GLN A 279 -3.56 -8.99 -47.97
CA GLN A 279 -4.79 -8.73 -47.23
C GLN A 279 -4.51 -8.11 -45.86
N SER A 280 -5.57 -7.55 -45.26
CA SER A 280 -5.55 -7.09 -43.87
C SER A 280 -6.10 -8.17 -42.94
N GLY A 281 -5.66 -8.16 -41.68
CA GLY A 281 -6.13 -9.06 -40.64
C GLY A 281 -5.03 -9.90 -40.00
N GLN A 282 -5.30 -10.38 -38.79
CA GLN A 282 -4.32 -11.08 -37.98
C GLN A 282 -3.93 -12.46 -38.54
N LYS A 283 -4.87 -13.12 -39.24
CA LYS A 283 -4.68 -14.42 -39.86
C LYS A 283 -4.63 -14.28 -41.38
N LEU A 284 -3.79 -15.09 -42.02
CA LEU A 284 -3.73 -15.25 -43.46
C LEU A 284 -4.12 -16.68 -43.80
N SER A 285 -5.13 -16.83 -44.65
CA SER A 285 -5.56 -18.12 -45.18
C SER A 285 -5.65 -18.03 -46.70
N ILE A 286 -4.92 -18.91 -47.39
CA ILE A 286 -4.97 -19.03 -48.85
C ILE A 286 -5.29 -20.49 -49.16
N PRO A 287 -6.50 -20.82 -49.64
CA PRO A 287 -6.84 -22.18 -50.03
C PRO A 287 -6.19 -22.56 -51.37
N GLN A 288 -5.97 -23.86 -51.60
CA GLN A 288 -5.52 -24.41 -52.89
C GLN A 288 -4.23 -23.75 -53.42
N ILE A 289 -3.20 -23.65 -52.57
CA ILE A 289 -1.96 -22.97 -52.94
C ILE A 289 -1.17 -23.72 -54.02
N THR A 290 -0.35 -22.99 -54.76
CA THR A 290 0.57 -23.49 -55.81
C THR A 290 2.01 -23.11 -55.51
N THR A 291 2.97 -23.63 -56.27
CA THR A 291 4.40 -23.28 -56.14
C THR A 291 4.68 -21.78 -56.29
N GLU A 292 3.83 -21.04 -57.04
CA GLU A 292 3.90 -19.59 -57.21
C GLU A 292 3.63 -18.80 -55.92
N HIS A 293 2.97 -19.42 -54.95
CA HIS A 293 2.75 -18.84 -53.62
C HIS A 293 4.00 -18.96 -52.72
N SER A 294 5.10 -19.53 -53.20
CA SER A 294 6.37 -19.49 -52.47
C SER A 294 6.92 -18.07 -52.41
N GLY A 295 7.38 -17.63 -51.24
CA GLY A 295 7.88 -16.27 -51.10
C GLY A 295 8.23 -15.85 -49.69
N LEU A 296 8.59 -14.57 -49.57
CA LEU A 296 8.82 -13.91 -48.29
C LEU A 296 7.50 -13.25 -47.86
N TYR A 297 6.85 -13.86 -46.86
CA TYR A 297 5.62 -13.33 -46.28
C TYR A 297 5.96 -12.32 -45.20
N GLY A 298 5.52 -11.07 -45.38
CA GLY A 298 5.65 -10.01 -44.40
C GLY A 298 4.34 -9.78 -43.65
N CYS A 299 4.40 -9.74 -42.32
CA CYS A 299 3.31 -9.22 -41.49
C CYS A 299 3.73 -7.86 -40.95
N SER A 300 2.93 -6.83 -41.21
CA SER A 300 3.04 -5.51 -40.59
C SER A 300 1.95 -5.34 -39.54
N ALA A 301 2.30 -4.75 -38.41
CA ALA A 301 1.37 -4.37 -37.35
C ALA A 301 1.49 -2.88 -37.05
N ARG A 302 0.36 -2.16 -37.09
CA ARG A 302 0.25 -0.72 -36.88
C ARG A 302 -0.65 -0.40 -35.70
N ASN A 303 -0.19 0.46 -34.79
CA ASN A 303 -0.99 0.96 -33.68
C ASN A 303 -1.37 2.42 -33.96
N SER A 304 -2.66 2.68 -34.14
CA SER A 304 -3.19 4.01 -34.47
C SER A 304 -3.01 5.04 -33.35
N ALA A 305 -3.09 4.62 -32.08
CA ALA A 305 -2.94 5.51 -30.93
C ALA A 305 -1.52 6.06 -30.75
N THR A 306 -0.50 5.29 -31.13
CA THR A 306 0.91 5.69 -31.09
C THR A 306 1.45 6.14 -32.44
N GLY A 307 0.78 5.76 -33.54
CA GLY A 307 1.25 5.98 -34.91
C GLY A 307 2.43 5.09 -35.31
N ARG A 308 2.83 4.13 -34.46
CA ARG A 308 3.99 3.26 -34.70
C ARG A 308 3.59 2.02 -35.49
N GLU A 309 4.51 1.56 -36.34
CA GLU A 309 4.39 0.34 -37.13
C GLU A 309 5.64 -0.52 -36.98
N ARG A 310 5.46 -1.85 -36.92
CA ARG A 310 6.54 -2.84 -36.90
C ARG A 310 6.17 -4.00 -37.82
N SER A 311 7.17 -4.53 -38.51
CA SER A 311 6.99 -5.65 -39.44
C SER A 311 7.96 -6.78 -39.15
N THR A 312 7.54 -7.99 -39.49
CA THR A 312 8.37 -9.20 -39.46
C THR A 312 8.16 -10.00 -40.74
N PHE A 313 9.12 -10.83 -41.11
CA PHE A 313 9.09 -11.56 -42.38
C PHE A 313 9.44 -13.03 -42.16
N ARG A 314 8.77 -13.92 -42.89
CA ARG A 314 9.02 -15.36 -42.87
C ARG A 314 8.98 -15.92 -44.29
N ARG A 315 9.99 -16.71 -44.65
CA ARG A 315 10.01 -17.42 -45.93
C ARG A 315 9.11 -18.66 -45.85
N ILE A 316 8.21 -18.80 -46.82
CA ILE A 316 7.33 -19.96 -46.99
C ILE A 316 7.65 -20.62 -48.33
N THR A 317 7.77 -21.94 -48.30
CA THR A 317 8.06 -22.76 -49.48
C THR A 317 6.88 -23.69 -49.74
N VAL A 318 6.36 -23.65 -50.96
CA VAL A 318 5.32 -24.53 -51.46
C VAL A 318 5.95 -25.49 -52.47
N VAL A 319 5.81 -26.79 -52.23
CA VAL A 319 6.41 -27.85 -53.06
C VAL A 319 5.33 -28.46 -53.94
N GLY A 320 5.63 -28.62 -55.23
CA GLY A 320 4.77 -29.30 -56.20
C GLY A 320 4.73 -30.82 -55.98
N PRO A 321 3.79 -31.53 -56.60
CA PRO A 321 3.76 -32.99 -56.55
C PRO A 321 5.04 -33.58 -57.17
N CYS A 322 5.67 -34.53 -56.47
CA CYS A 322 6.81 -35.27 -57.02
C CYS A 322 6.35 -36.06 -58.25
N HIS A 323 6.74 -35.64 -59.46
CA HIS A 323 6.69 -36.52 -60.63
C HIS A 323 7.83 -37.54 -60.51
N GLY A 324 7.48 -38.79 -60.27
CA GLY A 324 8.42 -39.89 -60.31
C GLY A 324 8.70 -40.28 -61.76
N ASP A 325 9.75 -39.74 -62.36
CA ASP A 325 10.33 -40.30 -63.58
C ASP A 325 11.26 -41.45 -63.22
N LEU A 326 10.72 -42.68 -63.13
CA LEU A 326 11.51 -43.91 -63.21
C LEU A 326 10.64 -45.06 -63.75
N ALA A 327 10.57 -45.15 -65.07
CA ALA A 327 10.45 -46.43 -65.77
C ALA A 327 11.39 -46.39 -66.98
N GLY A 328 12.68 -46.63 -66.71
CA GLY A 328 13.60 -47.04 -67.75
C GLY A 328 13.15 -48.38 -68.30
N SER A 329 12.56 -48.39 -69.49
CA SER A 329 12.40 -49.60 -70.28
C SER A 329 13.72 -49.90 -70.99
N HIS A 330 14.60 -50.62 -70.30
CA HIS A 330 15.54 -51.53 -70.97
C HIS A 330 14.89 -52.92 -71.05
N SER A 331 15.22 -53.64 -72.14
CA SER A 331 14.80 -55.00 -72.55
C SER A 331 13.50 -55.05 -73.40
N GLN A 332 13.46 -55.62 -74.61
CA GLN A 332 14.37 -56.48 -75.38
C GLN A 332 14.50 -56.01 -76.83
#